data_AF-A0A226N713-F1
#
_entry.id   AF-A0A226N713-F1
#
_cell.length_a   1.000
_cell.length_b   1.000
_cell.length_c   1.000
_cell.angle_alpha   90.00
_cell.angle_beta   90.00
_cell.angle_gamma   90.00
#
_symmetry.space_group_name_H-M   'P 1'
#
loop_
_entity.id
_entity.type
_entity.pdbx_description
1 polymer ?
#
loop_
_entity_poly.entity_id
_entity_poly.type
_entity_poly.pdbx_seq_one_letter_code
_entity_poly.pdbx_strand_id
1 'polypeptide(L)' 'MLYYTTENSRVYHKEEPKYLEIGPEYTDSIEFLLSSYPNHVSVDTLPCDALEDKISLATILFEKGILTTKKPLVQV' A
#
# COMPACT_ATOMS: atom_id res chain seq x y z
N MET A 1 12.67 -0.06 0.08
CA MET A 1 12.05 0.20 -1.24
C MET A 1 10.99 -0.84 -1.51
N LEU A 2 9.79 -0.44 -1.91
CA LEU A 2 8.68 -1.33 -2.23
C LEU A 2 8.38 -1.25 -3.73
N TYR A 3 8.61 -2.34 -4.47
CA TYR A 3 8.33 -2.41 -5.91
C TYR A 3 6.86 -2.75 -6.16
N TYR A 4 6.27 -2.15 -7.19
CA TYR A 4 4.87 -2.38 -7.56
C TYR A 4 4.69 -2.44 -9.08
N THR A 5 3.59 -3.06 -9.51
CA THR A 5 3.31 -3.35 -10.92
C THR A 5 2.03 -2.71 -11.44
N THR A 6 1.30 -1.98 -10.60
CA THR A 6 0.00 -1.37 -10.92
C THR A 6 0.09 -0.40 -12.11
N GLU A 7 1.25 0.22 -12.30
CA GLU A 7 1.50 1.14 -13.41
C GLU A 7 2.41 0.53 -14.50
N ASN A 8 2.58 -0.79 -14.55
CA ASN A 8 3.41 -1.42 -15.58
C ASN A 8 2.72 -1.34 -16.95
N SER A 9 3.53 -1.09 -17.99
CA SER A 9 3.07 -1.23 -19.35
C SER A 9 2.74 -2.69 -19.67
N ARG A 10 1.77 -2.89 -20.57
CA ARG A 10 1.48 -4.19 -21.18
C ARG A 10 2.54 -4.62 -22.20
N VAL A 11 3.49 -3.75 -22.51
CA VAL A 11 4.66 -4.02 -23.35
C VAL A 11 5.87 -4.30 -22.46
N TYR A 12 6.52 -5.45 -22.69
CA TYR A 12 7.68 -5.89 -21.91
C TYR A 12 8.78 -4.81 -21.86
N HIS A 13 9.19 -4.45 -20.63
CA HIS A 13 10.28 -3.51 -20.34
C HIS A 13 10.14 -2.13 -21.01
N LYS A 14 8.92 -1.73 -21.37
CA LYS A 14 8.70 -0.39 -21.93
C LYS A 14 8.99 0.72 -20.91
N GLU A 15 8.74 0.43 -19.63
CA GLU A 15 8.95 1.36 -18.52
C GLU A 15 9.94 0.75 -17.52
N GLU A 16 10.68 1.61 -16.83
CA GLU A 16 11.59 1.18 -15.77
C GLU A 16 10.81 0.64 -14.56
N PRO A 17 11.41 -0.26 -13.75
CA PRO A 17 10.79 -0.77 -12.54
C PRO A 17 10.42 0.36 -11.58
N LYS A 18 9.14 0.44 -11.23
CA LYS A 18 8.63 1.46 -10.32
C LYS A 18 8.68 0.97 -8.88
N TYR A 19 9.07 1.87 -7.99
CA TYR A 19 9.13 1.61 -6.56
C TYR A 19 8.64 2.81 -5.77
N LEU A 20 8.26 2.54 -4.53
CA LEU A 20 7.95 3.53 -3.53
C LEU A 20 9.04 3.49 -2.46
N GLU A 21 9.54 4.66 -2.09
CA GLU A 21 10.46 4.78 -0.96
C GLU A 21 9.65 4.73 0.33
N ILE A 22 9.94 3.71 1.14
CA ILE A 22 9.24 3.44 2.39
C ILE A 22 10.27 3.61 3.50
N GLY A 23 9.96 4.49 4.45
CA GLY A 23 10.76 4.69 5.65
C GLY A 23 10.80 3.42 6.52
N PRO A 24 11.88 3.20 7.29
CA PRO A 24 12.01 2.03 8.15
C PRO A 24 10.84 1.87 9.12
N GLU A 25 10.25 2.96 9.59
CA GLU A 25 9.09 3.02 10.48
C GLU A 25 7.82 2.35 9.93
N TYR A 26 7.72 2.20 8.61
CA TYR A 26 6.56 1.60 7.94
C TYR A 26 6.79 0.13 7.55
N THR A 27 8.01 -0.40 7.76
CA THR A 27 8.40 -1.73 7.26
C THR A 27 7.51 -2.83 7.82
N ASP A 28 7.31 -2.84 9.13
CA ASP A 28 6.46 -3.83 9.82
C ASP A 28 5.01 -3.78 9.31
N SER A 29 4.53 -2.58 8.98
CA SER A 29 3.17 -2.39 8.44
C SER A 29 3.03 -2.94 7.03
N ILE A 30 4.05 -2.78 6.18
CA ILE A 30 4.06 -3.38 4.84
C ILE A 30 4.10 -4.91 4.92
N GLU A 31 4.97 -5.48 5.77
CA GLU A 31 5.04 -6.93 5.96
C GLU A 31 3.73 -7.51 6.49
N PHE A 32 3.10 -6.80 7.43
CA PHE A 32 1.79 -7.16 7.97
C PHE A 32 0.71 -7.15 6.88
N LEU A 33 0.68 -6.14 6.01
CA LEU A 33 -0.27 -6.06 4.89
C LEU A 33 -0.08 -7.20 3.89
N LEU A 34 1.17 -7.50 3.51
CA LEU A 34 1.49 -8.55 2.55
C LEU A 34 1.16 -9.95 3.10
N SER A 35 1.47 -10.21 4.37
CA SER A 35 1.18 -11.50 5.03
C SER A 35 -0.31 -11.70 5.33
N SER A 36 -1.07 -10.61 5.49
CA SER A 36 -2.50 -10.67 5.75
C SER A 36 -3.34 -10.90 4.49
N TYR A 37 -2.80 -10.64 3.30
CA TYR A 37 -3.52 -10.84 2.04
C TYR A 37 -4.01 -12.30 1.90
N PRO A 38 -5.27 -12.54 1.50
CA PRO A 38 -6.26 -11.59 0.96
C PRO A 38 -7.21 -10.96 2.00
N ASN A 39 -6.94 -11.11 3.30
CA ASN A 39 -7.83 -10.63 4.34
C ASN A 39 -7.77 -9.10 4.47
N HIS A 40 -8.92 -8.48 4.72
CA HIS A 40 -8.99 -7.06 5.03
C HIS A 40 -8.55 -6.79 6.47
N VAL A 41 -7.64 -5.84 6.63
CA VAL A 41 -7.17 -5.33 7.93
C VAL A 41 -7.72 -3.93 8.18
N SER A 42 -7.83 -3.54 9.46
CA SER A 42 -8.20 -2.17 9.83
C SER A 42 -6.97 -1.26 9.75
N VAL A 43 -7.15 0.00 9.34
CA VAL A 43 -6.05 0.98 9.35
C VAL A 43 -5.49 1.18 10.75
N ASP A 44 -6.34 1.10 11.77
CA ASP A 44 -5.92 1.23 13.17
C ASP A 44 -5.02 0.08 13.65
N THR A 45 -5.16 -1.11 13.05
CA THR A 45 -4.35 -2.30 13.40
C THR A 45 -2.97 -2.32 12.76
N LEU A 46 -2.64 -1.34 11.92
CA LEU A 46 -1.31 -1.25 11.33
C LEU A 46 -0.26 -1.03 12.43
N PRO A 47 0.85 -1.80 12.43
CA PRO A 47 1.97 -1.59 13.33
C PRO A 47 2.78 -0.36 12.88
N CYS A 48 2.21 0.83 13.08
CA CYS A 48 2.92 2.11 13.07
C CYS A 48 2.75 2.79 14.44
N ASP A 49 3.68 3.68 14.78
CA ASP A 49 3.71 4.37 16.06
C ASP A 49 2.55 5.37 16.23
N ALA A 50 2.38 6.29 15.27
CA ALA A 50 1.31 7.30 15.33
C ALA A 50 0.12 6.95 14.42
N LEU A 51 -1.08 7.39 14.82
CA LEU A 51 -2.28 7.23 14.00
C LEU A 51 -2.13 7.98 12.65
N GLU A 52 -1.49 9.14 12.66
CA GLU A 52 -1.20 9.92 11.44
C GLU A 52 -0.33 9.14 10.45
N ASP A 53 0.63 8.37 10.95
CA ASP A 53 1.51 7.52 10.13
C ASP A 53 0.73 6.37 9.50
N LYS A 54 -0.17 5.74 10.27
CA LYS A 54 -1.07 4.68 9.76
C LYS A 54 -1.96 5.21 8.64
N ILE A 55 -2.55 6.39 8.83
CA ILE A 55 -3.42 7.04 7.84
C ILE A 55 -2.61 7.42 6.60
N SER A 56 -1.44 8.01 6.78
CA SER A 56 -0.57 8.45 5.68
C SER A 56 -0.12 7.27 4.83
N LEU A 57 0.35 6.18 5.46
CA LEU A 57 0.74 4.95 4.76
C LEU A 57 -0.43 4.35 3.97
N ALA A 58 -1.58 4.18 4.62
CA ALA A 58 -2.75 3.61 3.96
C ALA A 58 -3.22 4.47 2.78
N THR A 59 -3.17 5.79 2.90
CA THR A 59 -3.55 6.73 1.85
C THR A 59 -2.61 6.65 0.65
N ILE A 60 -1.30 6.69 0.87
CA ILE A 60 -0.29 6.61 -0.21
C ILE A 60 -0.43 5.30 -1.00
N LEU A 61 -0.59 4.18 -0.31
CA LEU A 61 -0.74 2.88 -0.95
C LEU A 61 -2.08 2.74 -1.70
N PHE A 62 -3.14 3.36 -1.19
CA PHE A 62 -4.44 3.40 -1.86
C PHE A 62 -4.41 4.26 -3.12
N GLU A 63 -3.82 5.45 -3.07
CA GLU A 63 -3.66 6.34 -4.23
C GLU A 63 -2.83 5.70 -5.35
N LYS A 64 -1.84 4.87 -5.00
CA LYS A 64 -1.05 4.07 -5.95
C LYS A 64 -1.77 2.85 -6.52
N GLY A 65 -3.00 2.58 -6.07
CA GLY A 65 -3.78 1.42 -6.46
C GLY A 65 -3.22 0.09 -5.94
N ILE A 66 -2.35 0.13 -4.93
CA ILE A 66 -1.74 -1.06 -4.30
C ILE A 66 -2.72 -1.66 -3.28
N LEU A 67 -3.45 -0.80 -2.55
CA LEU A 67 -4.50 -1.22 -1.62
C LEU A 67 -5.90 -1.01 -2.20
N THR A 68 -6.83 -1.86 -1.75
CA THR A 68 -8.26 -1.70 -1.96
C THR A 68 -8.98 -1.71 -0.62
N THR A 69 -10.09 -0.98 -0.54
CA THR A 69 -10.94 -0.97 0.65
C THR A 69 -12.00 -2.06 0.58
N LYS A 70 -12.42 -2.56 1.75
CA LYS A 70 -13.48 -3.58 1.87
C LYS A 70 -14.82 -3.12 1.29
N LYS A 71 -15.09 -1.82 1.34
CA LYS A 71 -16.25 -1.16 0.77
C LYS A 71 -15.77 0.04 -0.04
N PRO A 72 -16.48 0.45 -1.11
CA PRO A 72 -16.18 1.70 -1.82
C PRO A 72 -16.14 2.88 -0.84
N LEU A 73 -15.05 3.66 -0.89
CA LEU A 73 -14.91 4.87 -0.05
C LEU A 73 -15.85 5.99 -0.50
N VAL A 74 -16.21 6.00 -1.79
CA VAL A 74 -17.18 6.92 -2.37
C VAL A 74 -18.41 6.09 -2.76
N GLN A 75 -19.57 6.42 -2.20
CA GLN A 75 -20.85 5.94 -2.73
C GLN A 75 -21.13 6.74 -4.01
N VAL A 76 -20.98 6.06 -5.15
CA VAL A 76 -21.45 6.58 -6.45
C VAL A 76 -22.92 6.26 -6.60
#